data_AF-A0A2N2S5H0-F1
#
_entry.id   AF-A0A2N2S5H0-F1
#
_cell.length_a   1.000
_cell.length_b   1.000
_cell.length_c   1.000
_cell.angle_alpha   90.00
_cell.angle_beta   90.00
_cell.angle_gamma   90.00
#
_symmetry.space_group_name_H-M   'P 1'
#
loop_
_entity.id
_entity.type
_entity.pdbx_description
1 polymer ?
#
loop_
_entity_poly.entity_id
_entity_poly.type
_entity_poly.pdbx_seq_one_letter_code
_entity_poly.pdbx_strand_id
1 'polypeptide(L)'
;MPAGAAPRIVSLVPSLTELLCELGLSEALVGRTGFCIHPRETLRKVAKVGGTKDVKLDVVRALEPTHLVVNIDENRRETVEALAGFVPNVIVTHPCVPQDNF
;
A
#
# COMPACT_ATOMS: atom_id res chain seq x y z
N MET A 1 16.02 -15.97 6.87
CA MET A 1 15.52 -15.99 5.48
C MET A 1 16.12 -14.78 4.78
N PRO A 2 16.93 -14.91 3.71
CA PRO A 2 17.18 -13.76 2.86
C PRO A 2 15.81 -13.27 2.38
N ALA A 3 15.59 -11.95 2.36
CA ALA A 3 14.35 -11.40 1.79
C ALA A 3 14.18 -12.02 0.40
N GLY A 4 13.01 -12.60 0.13
CA GLY A 4 12.70 -13.25 -1.14
C GLY A 4 12.83 -12.28 -2.32
N ALA A 5 12.41 -12.72 -3.51
CA ALA A 5 12.37 -11.91 -4.73
C ALA A 5 11.91 -10.45 -4.47
N ALA A 6 12.42 -9.51 -5.28
CA ALA A 6 12.23 -8.08 -5.09
C ALA A 6 10.79 -7.71 -4.70
N PRO A 7 10.59 -6.88 -3.65
CA PRO A 7 9.27 -6.61 -3.11
C PRO A 7 8.37 -5.93 -4.15
N ARG A 8 7.11 -6.37 -4.18
CA ARG A 8 6.00 -5.79 -4.94
C ARG A 8 4.97 -5.28 -3.94
N ILE A 9 4.91 -3.96 -3.76
CA ILE A 9 4.18 -3.28 -2.69
C ILE A 9 2.92 -2.65 -3.25
N VAL A 10 1.80 -2.87 -2.56
CA VAL A 10 0.59 -2.05 -2.71
C VAL A 10 0.40 -1.25 -1.44
N SER A 11 0.30 0.08 -1.56
CA SER A 11 0.00 0.98 -0.43
C SER A 11 -1.39 1.57 -0.57
N LEU A 12 -2.22 1.42 0.46
CA LEU A 12 -3.59 1.94 0.45
C LEU A 12 -3.76 3.29 1.15
N VAL A 13 -2.66 3.90 1.59
CA VAL A 13 -2.64 5.06 2.47
C VAL A 13 -1.79 6.17 1.84
N PRO A 14 -2.31 7.40 1.64
CA PRO A 14 -1.56 8.49 1.01
C PRO A 14 -0.22 8.81 1.68
N SER A 15 -0.23 9.03 3.00
CA SER A 15 0.99 9.38 3.76
C SER A 15 2.04 8.27 3.72
N LEU A 16 1.64 7.01 3.87
CA LEU A 16 2.57 5.88 3.78
C LEU A 16 3.09 5.69 2.35
N THR A 17 2.31 6.04 1.33
CA THR A 17 2.79 6.00 -0.06
C THR A 17 3.90 7.02 -0.29
N GLU A 18 3.75 8.22 0.28
CA GLU A 18 4.79 9.26 0.23
C GLU A 18 6.05 8.83 0.98
N LEU A 19 5.89 8.28 2.19
CA LEU A 19 7.01 7.74 2.98
C LEU A 19 7.78 6.63 2.24
N LEU A 20 7.07 5.69 1.60
CA LEU A 20 7.72 4.66 0.78
C LEU A 20 8.56 5.27 -0.35
N CYS A 21 8.10 6.38 -0.94
CA CYS A 21 8.88 7.09 -1.95
C CYS A 21 10.13 7.74 -1.37
N GLU A 22 10.03 8.40 -0.21
CA GLU A 22 11.17 9.02 0.49
C GLU A 22 12.22 7.99 0.92
N LEU A 23 11.80 6.79 1.30
CA LEU A 23 12.68 5.66 1.65
C LEU A 23 13.33 4.99 0.42
N GLY A 24 13.08 5.48 -0.79
CA GLY A 24 13.65 4.91 -2.02
C GLY A 24 12.96 3.63 -2.49
N LEU A 25 11.80 3.28 -1.95
CA LEU A 25 11.04 2.05 -2.30
C LEU A 25 10.07 2.27 -3.46
N SER A 26 10.18 3.39 -4.17
CA SER A 26 9.31 3.75 -5.30
C SER A 26 9.28 2.69 -6.41
N GLU A 27 10.40 2.01 -6.68
CA GLU A 27 10.48 0.98 -7.72
C GLU A 27 9.75 -0.32 -7.33
N ALA A 28 9.61 -0.57 -6.03
CA ALA A 28 8.86 -1.70 -5.49
C ALA A 28 7.35 -1.43 -5.46
N LEU A 29 6.92 -0.17 -5.61
CA LEU A 29 5.51 0.20 -5.52
C LEU A 29 4.77 -0.12 -6.83
N VAL A 30 3.93 -1.17 -6.79
CA VAL A 30 3.18 -1.66 -7.95
C VAL A 30 1.73 -1.17 -7.98
N GLY A 31 1.17 -0.77 -6.83
CA GLY A 31 -0.19 -0.28 -6.75
C GLY A 31 -0.44 0.72 -5.61
N ARG A 32 -1.38 1.62 -5.83
CA ARG A 32 -1.75 2.69 -4.89
C ARG A 32 -3.22 3.07 -5.00
N THR A 33 -3.79 3.81 -4.04
CA THR A 33 -5.15 4.36 -4.20
C THR A 33 -5.17 5.61 -5.08
N GLY A 34 -6.36 6.00 -5.56
CA GLY A 34 -6.58 7.23 -6.33
C GLY A 34 -6.14 8.51 -5.60
N PHE A 35 -6.12 8.49 -4.26
CA PHE A 35 -5.77 9.62 -3.41
C PHE A 35 -4.25 9.80 -3.23
N CYS A 36 -3.46 8.74 -3.44
CA CYS A 36 -2.00 8.84 -3.44
C CYS A 36 -1.56 9.55 -4.73
N ILE A 37 -1.24 10.84 -4.63
CA ILE A 37 -0.86 11.70 -5.77
C ILE A 37 0.53 12.33 -5.63
N HIS A 38 1.17 12.19 -4.46
CA HIS A 38 2.51 12.71 -4.17
C HIS A 38 3.51 11.58 -3.92
N PRO A 39 4.74 11.66 -4.45
CA PRO A 39 5.22 12.61 -5.45
C PRO A 39 4.67 12.30 -6.86
N ARG A 40 4.16 13.33 -7.54
CA ARG A 40 3.34 13.17 -8.76
C ARG A 40 4.06 12.47 -9.91
N GLU A 41 5.32 12.83 -10.17
CA GLU A 41 6.09 12.24 -11.28
C GLU A 41 6.37 10.75 -11.03
N THR A 42 6.73 10.38 -9.81
CA THR A 42 6.97 9.00 -9.40
C THR A 42 5.69 8.16 -9.50
N LEU A 43 4.59 8.65 -8.94
CA LEU A 43 3.33 7.88 -8.85
C LEU A 43 2.54 7.80 -10.16
N ARG A 44 2.92 8.52 -11.21
CA ARG A 44 2.30 8.42 -12.55
C ARG A 44 2.38 7.02 -13.13
N LYS A 45 3.47 6.30 -12.84
CA LYS A 45 3.73 4.95 -13.37
C LYS A 45 3.09 3.85 -12.51
N VAL A 46 2.60 4.19 -11.31
CA VAL A 46 2.06 3.23 -10.34
C VAL A 46 0.57 3.03 -10.56
N ALA A 47 0.14 1.78 -10.68
CA ALA A 47 -1.25 1.43 -10.97
C ALA A 47 -2.20 1.93 -9.87
N LYS A 48 -3.37 2.42 -10.30
CA LYS A 48 -4.48 2.76 -9.39
C LYS A 48 -5.28 1.51 -9.08
N VAL A 49 -5.40 1.16 -7.80
CA VAL A 49 -6.16 -0.03 -7.35
C VAL A 49 -7.55 0.31 -6.81
N GLY A 50 -8.02 1.55 -7.00
CA GLY A 50 -9.31 2.03 -6.47
C GLY A 50 -9.14 3.21 -5.51
N GLY A 51 -10.17 3.53 -4.74
CA GLY A 51 -10.11 4.50 -3.64
C GLY A 51 -9.81 3.83 -2.29
N THR A 52 -9.61 4.60 -1.22
CA THR A 52 -9.39 4.07 0.15
C THR A 52 -10.55 3.19 0.67
N LYS A 53 -11.78 3.43 0.18
CA LYS A 53 -13.00 2.70 0.61
C LYS A 53 -13.55 1.72 -0.44
N ASP A 54 -13.07 1.81 -1.69
CA ASP A 54 -13.51 1.02 -2.84
C ASP A 54 -12.29 0.44 -3.57
N VAL A 55 -11.50 -0.35 -2.84
CA VAL A 55 -10.34 -1.06 -3.42
C VAL A 55 -10.84 -2.16 -4.33
N LYS A 56 -10.30 -2.23 -5.55
CA LYS A 56 -10.63 -3.25 -6.54
C LYS A 56 -9.75 -4.47 -6.35
N LEU A 57 -10.27 -5.48 -5.64
CA LEU A 57 -9.51 -6.70 -5.28
C LEU A 57 -8.92 -7.40 -6.50
N ASP A 58 -9.63 -7.47 -7.63
CA ASP A 58 -9.14 -8.12 -8.85
C ASP A 58 -7.95 -7.38 -9.45
N VAL A 59 -7.94 -6.05 -9.38
CA VAL A 59 -6.81 -5.22 -9.83
C VAL A 59 -5.62 -5.47 -8.92
N VAL A 60 -5.83 -5.50 -7.59
CA VAL A 60 -4.74 -5.82 -6.65
C VAL A 60 -4.20 -7.22 -6.91
N ARG A 61 -5.05 -8.21 -7.16
CA ARG A 61 -4.64 -9.59 -7.44
C ARG A 61 -3.82 -9.70 -8.72
N ALA A 62 -4.22 -9.01 -9.78
CA ALA A 62 -3.49 -8.99 -11.05
C ALA A 62 -2.10 -8.34 -10.95
N LEU A 63 -1.85 -7.53 -9.92
CA LEU A 63 -0.53 -6.97 -9.65
C LEU A 63 0.39 -7.94 -8.89
N GLU A 64 -0.08 -9.12 -8.49
CA GLU A 64 0.71 -10.13 -7.77
C GLU A 64 1.57 -9.52 -6.63
N PRO A 65 0.97 -8.75 -5.70
CA PRO A 65 1.74 -8.08 -4.67
C PRO A 65 2.24 -9.08 -3.64
N THR A 66 3.41 -8.75 -3.11
CA THR A 66 4.03 -9.50 -2.00
C THR A 66 3.76 -8.82 -0.66
N HIS A 67 3.50 -7.50 -0.67
CA HIS A 67 3.30 -6.69 0.52
C HIS A 67 2.11 -5.76 0.33
N LEU A 68 1.28 -5.67 1.36
CA LEU A 68 0.18 -4.72 1.48
C LEU A 68 0.45 -3.79 2.67
N VAL A 69 0.45 -2.49 2.44
CA VAL A 69 0.64 -1.46 3.48
C VAL A 69 -0.68 -0.72 3.71
N VAL A 70 -1.18 -0.79 4.94
CA VAL A 70 -2.50 -0.30 5.36
C VAL A 70 -2.44 0.40 6.71
N ASN A 71 -3.47 1.19 7.01
CA ASN A 71 -3.67 1.86 8.28
C ASN A 71 -5.06 1.55 8.84
N ILE A 72 -5.17 1.32 10.15
CA ILE A 72 -6.42 0.91 10.81
C ILE A 72 -7.52 1.99 10.76
N ASP A 73 -7.16 3.27 10.74
CA ASP A 73 -8.10 4.40 10.72
C ASP A 73 -8.60 4.69 9.30
N GLU A 74 -7.81 4.36 8.29
CA GLU A 74 -8.14 4.64 6.88
C GLU A 74 -8.76 3.46 6.13
N ASN A 75 -8.40 2.22 6.47
CA ASN A 75 -8.78 1.03 5.70
C ASN A 75 -9.80 0.18 6.45
N ARG A 76 -10.92 -0.14 5.78
CA ARG A 76 -11.94 -1.05 6.33
C ARG A 76 -11.34 -2.44 6.57
N ARG A 77 -11.53 -2.97 7.77
CA ARG A 77 -11.07 -4.30 8.17
C ARG A 77 -11.44 -5.40 7.17
N GLU A 78 -12.70 -5.43 6.73
CA GLU A 78 -13.20 -6.40 5.74
C GLU A 78 -12.43 -6.37 4.43
N THR A 79 -12.05 -5.18 3.95
CA THR A 79 -11.23 -5.03 2.74
C THR A 79 -9.83 -5.57 2.96
N VAL A 80 -9.21 -5.28 4.10
CA VAL A 80 -7.87 -5.77 4.44
C VAL A 80 -7.87 -7.28 4.58
N GLU A 81 -8.86 -7.86 5.24
CA GLU A 81 -9.01 -9.32 5.41
C GLU A 81 -9.17 -10.02 4.06
N ALA A 82 -9.97 -9.47 3.14
CA ALA A 82 -10.12 -10.03 1.80
C ALA A 82 -8.82 -9.97 0.97
N LEU A 83 -8.03 -8.91 1.12
CA LEU A 83 -6.71 -8.79 0.49
C LEU A 83 -5.69 -9.75 1.13
N ALA A 84 -5.71 -9.90 2.47
CA ALA A 84 -4.85 -10.82 3.21
C ALA A 84 -5.06 -12.29 2.80
N GLY A 85 -6.22 -12.64 2.24
CA GLY A 85 -6.47 -13.95 1.66
C GLY A 85 -5.57 -14.31 0.46
N PHE A 86 -4.88 -13.33 -0.15
CA PHE A 86 -3.97 -13.60 -1.27
C PHE A 86 -2.69 -12.76 -1.30
N VAL A 87 -2.53 -11.75 -0.44
CA VAL A 87 -1.26 -11.03 -0.28
C VAL A 87 -0.50 -11.62 0.92
N PRO A 88 0.72 -12.14 0.73
CA PRO A 88 1.39 -12.95 1.76
C PRO A 88 1.85 -12.13 2.97
N ASN A 89 2.17 -10.85 2.80
CA ASN A 89 2.61 -9.98 3.89
C ASN A 89 1.71 -8.75 3.98
N VAL A 90 1.07 -8.56 5.14
CA VAL A 90 0.24 -7.38 5.42
C VAL A 90 0.86 -6.59 6.57
N ILE A 91 1.22 -5.35 6.29
CA ILE A 91 1.81 -4.40 7.23
C ILE A 91 0.71 -3.41 7.63
N VAL A 92 0.31 -3.46 8.89
CA VAL A 92 -0.74 -2.59 9.45
C VAL A 92 -0.09 -1.53 10.33
N THR A 93 -0.40 -0.27 10.08
CA THR A 93 -0.01 0.86 10.93
C THR A 93 -1.17 1.35 11.77
N HIS A 94 -0.86 1.84 12.97
CA HIS A 94 -1.84 2.42 13.90
C HIS A 94 -1.14 3.47 14.78
N PRO A 95 -1.06 4.73 14.31
CA PRO A 95 -0.62 5.83 15.14
C PRO A 95 -1.63 6.03 16.27
N CYS A 96 -1.22 5.79 17.51
CA CYS A 96 -2.07 5.91 18.70
C CYS A 96 -1.86 7.25 19.40
N VAL A 97 -0.65 7.83 19.29
CA VAL A 97 -0.28 9.13 19.86
C VAL A 97 0.39 10.00 18.80
N PRO A 98 0.40 11.35 18.94
CA PRO A 98 1.01 12.23 17.96
C PRO A 98 2.48 11.93 17.64
N GLN A 99 3.24 11.39 18.60
CA GLN A 99 4.63 10.99 18.43
C GLN A 99 4.81 9.80 17.49
N ASP A 100 3.77 9.00 17.24
CA ASP A 100 3.83 7.86 16.31
C ASP A 100 3.89 8.31 14.83
N ASN A 101 3.71 9.60 14.56
CA ASN A 101 3.78 10.19 13.22
C ASN A 101 5.17 10.74 12.85
N PHE A 102 6.18 10.65 13.73
CA PHE A 102 7.51 11.25 13.54
C PHE A 102 8.66 10.27 13.69
#